data_AF-A0A6P3VDF7-F1
#
_entry.id   AF-A0A6P3VDF7-F1
#
_cell.length_a   1.000
_cell.length_b   1.000
_cell.length_c   1.000
_cell.angle_alpha   90.00
_cell.angle_beta   90.00
_cell.angle_gamma   90.00
#
_symmetry.space_group_name_H-M   'P 1'
#
loop_
_entity.id
_entity.type
_entity.pdbx_description
1 polymer ?
#
loop_
_entity_poly.entity_id
_entity_poly.type
_entity_poly.pdbx_seq_one_letter_code
_entity_poly.pdbx_strand_id
1 'polypeptide(L)'
;MAHYKASDLKREQFWMYLEKLGVLDTLTKVSITSYEEPEKPPSVLDFLKHHLGAVTPENAEIELLCLQLAEMKEKYEATIEENLKKPESKAYSV
;
A
#
# COMPACT_ATOMS: atom_id res chain seq x y z
N MET A 1 -36.69 -10.31 26.86
CA MET A 1 -36.33 -8.89 26.60
C MET A 1 -34.96 -8.46 27.15
N ALA A 2 -34.45 -9.01 28.25
CA ALA A 2 -33.11 -8.66 28.77
C ALA A 2 -31.94 -9.16 27.89
N HIS A 3 -32.05 -10.36 27.32
CA HIS A 3 -31.00 -10.92 26.45
C HIS A 3 -30.79 -10.12 25.14
N TYR A 4 -31.86 -9.52 24.60
CA TYR A 4 -31.80 -8.69 23.38
C TYR A 4 -31.00 -7.39 23.61
N LYS A 5 -31.18 -6.76 24.78
CA LYS A 5 -30.44 -5.55 25.18
C LYS A 5 -28.96 -5.80 25.40
N ALA A 6 -28.59 -6.96 25.96
CA ALA A 6 -27.19 -7.32 26.17
C ALA A 6 -26.46 -7.66 24.86
N SER A 7 -27.15 -8.32 23.90
CA SER A 7 -26.60 -8.59 22.58
C SER A 7 -26.37 -7.31 21.77
N ASP A 8 -27.27 -6.32 21.88
CA ASP A 8 -27.11 -5.03 21.21
C ASP A 8 -25.93 -4.24 21.78
N LEU A 9 -25.76 -4.22 23.11
CA LEU A 9 -24.63 -3.54 23.74
C LEU A 9 -23.27 -4.12 23.29
N LYS A 10 -23.16 -5.45 23.23
CA LYS A 10 -21.93 -6.11 22.76
C LYS A 10 -21.66 -5.81 21.29
N ARG A 11 -22.70 -5.78 20.46
CA ARG A 11 -22.60 -5.42 19.03
C ARG A 11 -22.16 -3.97 18.85
N GLU A 12 -22.69 -3.05 19.65
CA GLU A 12 -22.34 -1.63 19.62
C GLU A 12 -20.90 -1.39 20.10
N GLN A 13 -20.47 -2.05 21.18
CA GLN A 13 -19.07 -2.00 21.61
C GLN A 13 -18.10 -2.53 20.55
N PHE A 14 -18.47 -3.61 19.86
CA PHE A 14 -17.68 -4.13 18.75
C PHE A 14 -17.62 -3.15 17.58
N TRP A 15 -18.75 -2.51 17.25
CA TRP A 15 -18.80 -1.45 16.24
C TRP A 15 -17.89 -0.27 16.58
N MET A 16 -17.99 0.28 17.80
CA MET A 16 -17.12 1.36 18.28
C MET A 16 -15.65 0.98 18.26
N TYR A 17 -15.32 -0.28 18.57
CA TYR A 17 -13.95 -0.79 18.51
C TYR A 17 -13.41 -0.77 17.08
N LEU A 18 -14.18 -1.25 16.10
CA LEU A 18 -13.80 -1.22 14.69
C LEU A 18 -13.70 0.21 14.15
N GLU A 19 -14.59 1.10 14.59
CA GLU A 19 -14.57 2.52 14.25
C GLU A 19 -13.30 3.19 14.75
N LYS A 20 -12.98 3.00 16.04
CA LYS A 20 -11.80 3.56 16.68
C LYS A 20 -10.49 3.12 16.02
N LEU A 21 -10.45 1.90 15.47
CA LEU A 21 -9.30 1.37 14.75
C LEU A 21 -9.28 1.72 13.25
N GLY A 22 -10.28 2.45 12.74
CA GLY A 22 -10.34 2.86 11.33
C GLY A 22 -10.70 1.72 10.35
N VAL A 23 -11.13 0.56 10.86
CA VAL A 23 -11.55 -0.58 10.02
C VAL A 23 -12.78 -0.22 9.21
N LEU A 24 -13.74 0.48 9.82
CA LEU A 24 -14.96 0.91 9.14
C LEU A 24 -14.70 1.95 8.05
N ASP A 25 -13.78 2.88 8.29
CA ASP A 25 -13.37 3.89 7.30
C ASP A 25 -12.71 3.23 6.09
N THR A 26 -11.80 2.27 6.34
CA THR A 26 -11.16 1.48 5.28
C THR A 26 -12.18 0.67 4.47
N LEU A 27 -13.09 -0.05 5.13
CA LEU A 27 -14.16 -0.79 4.47
C LEU A 27 -15.08 0.12 3.65
N THR A 28 -15.37 1.33 4.15
CA THR A 28 -16.20 2.32 3.46
C THR A 28 -15.51 2.81 2.19
N LYS A 29 -14.21 3.16 2.26
CA LYS A 29 -13.41 3.58 1.09
C LYS A 29 -13.39 2.51 0.00
N VAL A 30 -13.05 1.26 0.35
CA VAL A 30 -13.03 0.15 -0.62
C VAL A 30 -14.42 -0.10 -1.21
N SER A 31 -15.48 0.02 -0.40
CA SER A 31 -16.86 -0.11 -0.88
C SER A 31 -17.20 0.99 -1.90
N ILE A 32 -16.84 2.25 -1.62
CA ILE A 32 -17.06 3.39 -2.54
C ILE A 32 -16.32 3.15 -3.86
N THR A 33 -15.05 2.74 -3.80
CA THR A 33 -14.28 2.38 -5.00
C THR A 33 -14.96 1.29 -5.81
N SER A 34 -15.53 0.27 -5.16
CA SER A 34 -16.31 -0.77 -5.86
C SER A 34 -17.61 -0.26 -6.50
N TYR A 35 -18.20 0.84 -6.01
CA TYR A 35 -19.41 1.44 -6.61
C TYR A 35 -19.08 2.35 -7.80
N GLU A 36 -17.88 2.91 -7.84
CA GLU A 36 -17.42 3.80 -8.92
C GLU A 36 -16.89 3.04 -10.14
N GLU A 37 -16.57 1.75 -10.00
CA GLU A 37 -16.17 0.92 -11.14
C GLU A 37 -17.34 0.70 -12.13
N PRO A 38 -17.10 0.93 -13.44
CA PRO A 38 -18.14 0.81 -14.47
C PRO A 38 -18.63 -0.64 -14.67
N GLU A 39 -17.83 -1.63 -14.28
CA GLU A 39 -18.16 -3.05 -14.33
C GLU A 39 -18.16 -3.60 -12.91
N LYS A 40 -19.36 -3.85 -12.36
CA LYS A 40 -19.50 -4.26 -10.96
C LYS A 40 -18.84 -5.64 -10.77
N PRO A 41 -17.93 -5.82 -9.80
CA PRO A 41 -17.26 -7.09 -9.62
C PRO A 41 -18.30 -8.20 -9.34
N PRO A 42 -18.15 -9.39 -9.94
CA PRO A 42 -19.09 -10.50 -9.78
C PRO A 42 -19.18 -10.99 -8.33
N SER A 43 -18.18 -10.67 -7.51
CA SER A 43 -18.12 -10.96 -6.08
C SER A 43 -17.51 -9.77 -5.33
N VAL A 44 -18.36 -9.05 -4.58
CA VAL A 44 -17.93 -7.95 -3.69
C VAL A 44 -16.94 -8.45 -2.62
N LEU A 45 -17.10 -9.69 -2.17
CA LEU A 45 -16.20 -10.32 -1.21
C LEU A 45 -14.79 -10.49 -1.78
N ASP A 46 -14.67 -10.89 -3.04
CA ASP A 46 -13.35 -11.07 -3.67
C ASP A 46 -12.71 -9.73 -4.01
N PHE A 47 -13.51 -8.72 -4.41
CA PHE A 47 -13.05 -7.35 -4.55
C PHE A 47 -12.48 -6.79 -3.23
N LEU A 48 -13.20 -6.98 -2.13
CA LEU A 48 -12.77 -6.56 -0.79
C LEU A 48 -11.47 -7.26 -0.37
N LYS A 49 -11.32 -8.57 -0.59
CA LYS A 49 -10.09 -9.30 -0.27
C LYS A 49 -8.88 -8.74 -1.01
N HIS A 50 -9.03 -8.48 -2.31
CA HIS A 50 -7.96 -7.95 -3.15
C HIS A 50 -7.59 -6.52 -2.73
N HIS A 51 -8.58 -5.65 -2.57
CA HIS A 51 -8.35 -4.24 -2.27
C HIS A 51 -7.89 -4.01 -0.82
N LEU A 52 -8.41 -4.74 0.17
CA LEU A 52 -7.93 -4.60 1.56
C LEU A 52 -6.47 -5.03 1.72
N GLY A 53 -5.99 -6.00 0.94
CA GLY A 53 -4.57 -6.40 0.93
C GLY A 53 -3.66 -5.40 0.21
N ALA A 54 -4.20 -4.59 -0.69
CA ALA A 54 -3.48 -3.57 -1.44
C ALA A 54 -3.50 -2.18 -0.77
N VAL A 55 -4.48 -1.90 0.09
CA VAL A 55 -4.71 -0.58 0.72
C VAL A 55 -3.84 -0.34 1.97
N THR A 56 -2.96 -1.25 2.35
CA THR A 56 -2.02 -1.01 3.46
C THR A 56 -1.03 0.11 3.07
N PRO A 57 -0.94 1.21 3.85
CA PRO A 57 0.04 2.28 3.60
C PRO A 57 1.48 1.75 3.53
N GLU A 58 1.75 0.68 4.28
CA GLU A 58 2.99 -0.07 4.23
C GLU A 58 3.33 -0.54 2.81
N ASN A 59 2.37 -0.97 1.99
CA ASN A 59 2.67 -1.40 0.62
C ASN A 59 3.11 -0.23 -0.26
N ALA A 60 2.44 0.91 -0.17
CA ALA A 60 2.80 2.09 -0.95
C ALA A 60 4.15 2.67 -0.52
N GLU A 61 4.44 2.69 0.79
CA GLU A 61 5.73 3.14 1.31
C GLU A 61 6.86 2.16 0.96
N ILE A 62 6.61 0.85 1.03
CA ILE A 62 7.55 -0.19 0.58
C ILE A 62 7.83 -0.07 -0.91
N GLU A 63 6.81 0.12 -1.75
CA GLU A 63 6.97 0.33 -3.20
C GLU A 63 7.80 1.57 -3.51
N LEU A 64 7.53 2.69 -2.81
CA LEU A 64 8.31 3.91 -2.95
C LEU A 64 9.78 3.71 -2.54
N LEU A 65 10.02 3.03 -1.41
CA LEU A 65 11.36 2.69 -0.95
C LEU A 65 12.10 1.79 -1.95
N CYS A 66 11.42 0.79 -2.51
CA CYS A 66 11.98 -0.06 -3.56
C CYS A 66 12.38 0.74 -4.81
N LEU A 67 11.55 1.69 -5.24
CA LEU A 67 11.83 2.56 -6.37
C LEU A 67 13.07 3.45 -6.10
N GLN A 68 13.13 4.08 -4.92
CA GLN A 68 14.27 4.91 -4.52
C GLN A 68 15.58 4.10 -4.44
N LEU A 69 15.52 2.86 -3.95
CA LEU A 69 16.67 1.96 -3.92
C LEU A 69 17.16 1.59 -5.32
N ALA A 70 16.24 1.34 -6.26
CA ALA A 70 16.60 1.04 -7.64
C ALA A 70 17.27 2.24 -8.31
N GLU A 71 16.71 3.44 -8.16
CA GLU A 71 17.27 4.68 -8.72
C GLU A 71 18.65 4.99 -8.11
N MET A 72 18.82 4.78 -6.80
CA MET A 72 20.11 5.00 -6.14
C MET A 72 21.17 4.01 -6.61
N LYS A 73 20.80 2.74 -6.83
CA LYS A 73 21.71 1.74 -7.39
C LYS A 73 22.14 2.09 -8.81
N GLU A 74 21.21 2.47 -9.67
CA GLU A 74 21.51 2.87 -11.05
C GLU A 74 22.48 4.05 -11.10
N LYS A 75 22.23 5.10 -10.28
CA LYS A 75 23.13 6.26 -10.17
C LYS A 75 24.52 5.88 -9.65
N TYR A 76 24.60 4.97 -8.68
CA TYR A 76 25.86 4.49 -8.14
C TYR A 76 26.66 3.71 -9.17
N GLU A 77 26.02 2.80 -9.90
CA GLU A 77 26.63 2.01 -10.97
C GLU A 77 27.13 2.91 -12.11
N ALA A 78 26.32 3.87 -12.57
CA ALA A 78 26.73 4.84 -13.59
C ALA A 78 27.95 5.68 -13.13
N THR A 79 27.97 6.09 -11.87
CA THR A 79 29.09 6.85 -11.29
C THR A 79 30.36 6.01 -11.21
N ILE A 80 30.25 4.73 -10.83
CA ILE A 80 31.38 3.80 -10.86
C ILE A 80 31.89 3.62 -12.28
N GLU A 81 31.01 3.41 -13.26
CA GLU A 81 31.39 3.22 -14.65
C GLU A 81 32.11 4.46 -15.21
N GLU A 82 31.61 5.66 -14.93
CA GLU A 82 32.26 6.92 -15.30
C GLU A 82 33.64 7.06 -14.63
N ASN A 83 33.75 6.73 -13.35
CA ASN A 83 35.00 6.78 -12.60
C ASN A 83 36.00 5.69 -12.99
N LEU A 84 35.56 4.57 -13.56
CA LEU A 84 36.44 3.54 -14.13
C LEU A 84 36.91 3.91 -15.54
N LYS A 85 36.12 4.65 -16.33
CA LYS A 85 36.52 5.16 -17.65
C LYS A 85 37.49 6.35 -17.57
N LYS A 86 37.39 7.18 -16.53
CA LYS A 86 38.28 8.35 -16.33
C LYS A 86 39.78 8.04 -16.14
N PRO A 87 40.23 7.03 -15.38
CA PRO A 87 41.65 6.74 -15.18
C PRO A 87 42.36 6.30 -16.47
N GLU A 88 41.64 5.73 -17.44
CA GLU A 88 42.24 5.37 -18.74
C GLU A 88 42.62 6.61 -19.56
N SER A 89 41.89 7.74 -19.46
CA SER A 89 42.21 8.93 -20.25
C SER A 89 43.43 9.73 -19.75
N LYS A 90 43.78 9.63 -18.45
CA LYS A 90 44.96 10.33 -17.88
C LYS A 90 46.27 9.57 -18.06
N ALA A 91 46.22 8.29 -18.45
CA ALA A 91 47.41 7.51 -18.76
C ALA A 91 47.95 7.75 -20.19
N TYR A 92 47.17 8.39 -21.08
CA TYR A 92 47.54 8.62 -22.48
C TYR A 92 47.87 10.08 -22.84
N SER A 93 47.87 11.01 -21.88
CA SER A 93 48.32 12.39 -22.10
C SER A 93 49.71 12.59 -21.50
N VAL A 94 50.73 12.15 -22.23
CA VAL A 94 52.14 12.57 -22.09
C VAL A 94 52.38 13.72 -23.07
#